data_AF-A0A9E3BLR7-F1
#
_entry.id   AF-A0A9E3BLR7-F1
#
_cell.length_a   1.000
_cell.length_b   1.000
_cell.length_c   1.000
_cell.angle_alpha   90.00
_cell.angle_beta   90.00
_cell.angle_gamma   90.00
#
_symmetry.space_group_name_H-M   'P 1'
#
loop_
_entity.id
_entity.type
_entity.pdbx_description
1 polymer ?
#
loop_
_entity_poly.entity_id
_entity_poly.type
_entity_poly.pdbx_seq_one_letter_code
_entity_poly.pdbx_strand_id
1 'polypeptide(L)' 'MARSVWKGPFVDGYLLKKAEAARASGRNEIIRIWSRRSTILPQFVGLTFGVYNGRKFLPVQVNE' A
#
# COMPACT_ATOMS: atom_id res chain seq x y z
N MET A 1 -12.71 -1.35 -10.61
CA MET A 1 -12.26 -1.98 -11.88
C MET A 1 -11.82 -3.40 -11.53
N ALA A 2 -12.60 -4.41 -11.92
CA ALA A 2 -12.30 -5.80 -11.58
C ALA A 2 -11.25 -6.36 -12.56
N ARG A 3 -10.17 -6.96 -12.04
CA ARG A 3 -9.23 -7.75 -12.86
C ARG A 3 -9.76 -9.19 -12.96
N SER A 4 -9.43 -9.89 -14.05
CA SER A 4 -9.73 -11.31 -14.20
C SER A 4 -9.13 -12.12 -13.04
N VAL A 5 -9.92 -13.05 -12.46
CA VAL A 5 -9.56 -13.81 -11.25
C VAL A 5 -8.22 -14.55 -11.39
N TRP A 6 -7.97 -15.16 -12.55
CA TRP A 6 -6.74 -15.94 -12.78
C TRP A 6 -5.44 -15.11 -12.74
N LYS A 7 -5.50 -13.79 -12.93
CA LYS A 7 -4.32 -12.90 -12.95
C LYS A 7 -3.86 -12.49 -11.55
N GLY A 8 -4.65 -12.78 -10.52
CA GLY A 8 -4.39 -12.36 -9.16
C GLY A 8 -4.49 -10.85 -8.92
N PRO A 9 -4.37 -10.44 -7.64
CA PRO A 9 -4.36 -9.04 -7.25
C PRO A 9 -3.17 -8.31 -7.87
N PHE A 10 -3.41 -7.09 -8.35
CA PHE A 10 -2.32 -6.25 -8.85
C PHE A 10 -1.69 -5.48 -7.69
N VAL A 11 -0.38 -5.54 -7.57
CA VAL A 11 0.40 -4.68 -6.68
C VAL A 11 1.62 -4.15 -7.41
N ASP A 12 1.88 -2.87 -7.21
CA ASP A 12 3.08 -2.21 -7.73
C ASP A 12 4.33 -2.72 -6.97
N GLY A 13 5.36 -3.17 -7.70
CA GLY A 13 6.60 -3.67 -7.10
C GLY A 13 7.31 -2.63 -6.23
N TYR A 14 7.15 -1.33 -6.54
CA TYR A 14 7.67 -0.26 -5.69
C TYR A 14 6.97 -0.20 -4.33
N LEU A 15 5.65 -0.40 -4.32
CA LEU A 15 4.84 -0.38 -3.10
C LEU A 15 5.18 -1.59 -2.22
N LEU A 16 5.39 -2.76 -2.85
CA LEU A 16 5.80 -3.98 -2.15
C LEU A 16 7.15 -3.80 -1.43
N LYS A 17 8.18 -3.31 -2.14
CA LYS A 17 9.51 -3.05 -1.55
C LYS A 17 9.46 -2.09 -0.37
N LYS A 18 8.65 -1.03 -0.47
CA LYS A 18 8.49 -0.06 0.62
C LYS A 18 7.79 -0.65 1.84
N ALA A 19 6.75 -1.45 1.62
CA ALA A 19 6.03 -2.11 2.69
C ALA A 19 6.92 -3.13 3.42
N GLU A 20 7.72 -3.91 2.67
CA GLU A 20 8.69 -4.86 3.24
C GLU A 20 9.74 -4.13 4.08
N ALA A 21 10.32 -3.03 3.57
CA ALA A 21 11.30 -2.24 4.31
C ALA A 21 10.72 -1.61 5.59
N ALA A 22 9.49 -1.08 5.53
CA ALA A 22 8.80 -0.52 6.69
C ALA A 22 8.46 -1.59 7.74
N ARG A 23 8.08 -2.78 7.29
CA ARG A 23 7.83 -3.91 8.19
C ARG A 23 9.12 -4.39 8.86
N ALA A 24 10.22 -4.47 8.10
CA ALA A 24 11.53 -4.87 8.63
C ALA A 24 12.11 -3.85 9.61
N SER A 25 11.85 -2.55 9.40
CA SER A 25 12.31 -1.49 10.32
C SER A 25 11.49 -1.43 11.61
N GLY A 26 10.29 -2.00 11.65
CA GLY A 26 9.38 -1.96 12.80
C GLY A 26 8.88 -0.56 13.17
N ARG A 27 9.14 0.44 12.32
CA ARG A 27 8.71 1.83 12.54
C ARG A 27 7.40 2.09 11.81
N ASN A 28 6.44 2.64 12.53
CA ASN A 28 5.15 3.09 11.97
C ASN A 28 5.29 4.44 11.26
N GLU A 29 6.18 4.50 10.28
CA GLU A 29 6.33 5.68 9.42
C GLU A 29 5.28 5.68 8.30
N ILE A 30 4.79 6.88 7.94
CA ILE A 30 3.78 7.03 6.90
C ILE A 30 4.42 6.76 5.53
N ILE A 31 4.02 5.65 4.90
CA ILE A 31 4.51 5.26 3.59
C ILE A 31 3.81 6.10 2.52
N ARG A 32 4.51 7.08 1.95
CA ARG A 32 3.96 7.88 0.84
C ARG A 32 3.87 7.05 -0.44
N ILE A 33 2.66 6.98 -1.00
CA ILE A 33 2.34 6.24 -2.21
C ILE A 33 1.63 7.14 -3.25
N TRP A 34 2.00 6.95 -4.51
CA TRP A 34 1.31 7.55 -5.66
C TRP A 34 0.40 6.54 -6.37
N SER A 35 0.75 5.26 -6.28
CA SER A 35 -0.01 4.19 -6.92
C SER A 35 -1.29 3.90 -6.15
N ARG A 36 -2.41 4.40 -6.67
CA ARG A 36 -3.77 4.15 -6.15
C ARG A 36 -4.43 2.88 -6.70
N ARG A 37 -3.74 2.17 -7.58
CA ARG A 37 -4.24 0.98 -8.30
C ARG A 37 -3.84 -0.33 -7.64
N SER A 38 -2.95 -0.29 -6.64
CA SER A 38 -2.49 -1.47 -5.92
C SER A 38 -3.59 -1.99 -5.01
N THR A 39 -3.74 -3.32 -4.98
CA THR A 39 -4.66 -4.01 -4.07
C THR A 39 -4.03 -4.08 -2.69
N ILE A 40 -4.83 -3.93 -1.64
CA ILE A 40 -4.37 -4.14 -0.27
C ILE A 40 -4.16 -5.63 -0.08
N LEU A 41 -2.92 -6.02 0.26
CA LEU A 41 -2.58 -7.40 0.58
C LEU A 41 -2.49 -7.59 2.10
N PRO A 42 -2.64 -8.82 2.63
CA PRO A 42 -2.59 -9.08 4.07
C PRO A 42 -1.33 -8.56 4.76
N GLN A 43 -0.18 -8.55 4.05
CA GLN A 43 1.08 -8.00 4.58
C GLN A 43 1.07 -6.49 4.84
N PHE A 44 0.03 -5.77 4.40
CA PHE A 44 -0.09 -4.33 4.57
C PHE A 44 -0.94 -3.95 5.79
N VAL A 45 -1.57 -4.92 6.45
CA VAL A 45 -2.34 -4.69 7.69
C VAL A 45 -1.41 -4.16 8.78
N GLY A 46 -1.84 -3.10 9.46
CA GLY A 46 -1.05 -2.41 10.48
C GLY A 46 -0.11 -1.31 9.95
N LEU A 47 0.07 -1.20 8.62
CA LEU A 47 0.84 -0.10 8.02
C LEU A 47 -0.04 1.12 7.76
N THR A 48 0.57 2.31 7.85
CA THR A 48 -0.08 3.57 7.50
C THR A 48 0.45 4.08 6.15
N PHE A 49 -0.46 4.27 5.19
CA PHE A 49 -0.15 4.75 3.86
C PHE A 49 -0.58 6.20 3.68
N GLY A 50 0.32 7.04 3.20
CA GLY A 50 -0.02 8.35 2.66
C GLY A 50 -0.45 8.20 1.21
N VAL A 51 -1.76 8.20 0.92
CA VAL A 51 -2.29 8.02 -0.44
C VAL A 51 -2.41 9.38 -1.14
N TYR A 52 -1.74 9.55 -2.29
CA TYR A 52 -1.85 10.78 -3.06
C TYR A 52 -3.20 10.90 -3.77
N ASN A 53 -3.98 11.93 -3.44
CA ASN A 53 -5.30 12.15 -4.05
C ASN A 53 -5.29 13.06 -5.30
N GLY A 54 -4.12 13.59 -5.70
CA GLY A 54 -4.00 14.60 -6.77
C GLY A 54 -3.64 16.00 -6.27
N ARG A 55 -3.72 16.25 -4.96
CA ARG A 55 -3.32 17.51 -4.31
C ARG A 55 -2.46 17.30 -3.07
N LYS A 56 -2.87 16.35 -2.21
CA LYS A 56 -2.19 16.04 -0.93
C LYS A 56 -2.12 14.53 -0.68
N PHE A 57 -1.24 14.16 0.23
CA PHE A 57 -1.16 12.80 0.77
C PHE A 57 -2.11 12.69 1.94
N LEU A 58 -3.08 11.78 1.85
CA LEU A 58 -4.00 11.47 2.93
C LEU A 58 -3.48 10.26 3.70
N PRO A 59 -3.27 10.35 5.02
CA PRO A 59 -2.91 9.19 5.83
C PRO A 59 -4.10 8.23 5.94
N VAL A 60 -3.89 6.97 5.59
CA VAL A 60 -4.86 5.89 5.68
C VAL A 60 -4.19 4.72 6.39
N GLN A 61 -4.74 4.33 7.53
CA GLN A 61 -4.30 3.15 8.26
C GLN A 61 -5.10 1.94 7.78
N VAL A 62 -4.42 0.83 7.51
CA VAL A 62 -5.06 -0.41 7.07
C VAL A 62 -5.30 -1.31 8.28
N ASN A 63 -6.57 -1.59 8.54
CA ASN A 63 -7.04 -2.57 9.51
C ASN A 63 -7.60 -3.81 8.78
N GLU A 64 -7.73 -4.92 9.50
CA GLU A 64 -8.36 -6.16 9.01
C GLU A 64 -9.89 -6.02 8.85
#